data_AF-A0A3R6VEK9-F1
#
_entry.id   AF-A0A3R6VEK9-F1
#
_cell.length_a   1.000
_cell.length_b   1.000
_cell.length_c   1.000
_cell.angle_alpha   90.00
_cell.angle_beta   90.00
_cell.angle_gamma   90.00
#
_symmetry.space_group_name_H-M   'P 1'
#
loop_
_entity.id
_entity.type
_entity.pdbx_description
1 polymer ?
#
loop_
_entity_poly.entity_id
_entity_poly.type
_entity_poly.pdbx_seq_one_letter_code
_entity_poly.pdbx_strand_id
1 'polypeptide(L)'
;MPDKQWIGVIGRNVVALRDCDATDSVLYKLVHPKEVTDLIDARVRDYFRTECLFSFICSSNNNIARIQQLVDKLRVNYGDKLAAIDDMTWFAFPTVDQLASIDESQLRELGFGYRAQYIVKSAAILSVRIGPPSTTHEG
;
A
#
# COMPACT_ATOMS: atom_id res chain seq x y z
N MET A 1 -26.94 16.27 3.48
CA MET A 1 -25.60 16.26 2.86
C MET A 1 -25.53 15.00 2.02
N PRO A 2 -25.05 15.00 0.76
CA PRO A 2 -24.86 13.73 0.07
C PRO A 2 -23.84 12.95 0.88
N ASP A 3 -24.27 11.78 1.34
CA ASP A 3 -23.52 10.58 1.71
C ASP A 3 -22.01 10.60 1.32
N LYS A 4 -21.20 11.40 2.03
CA LYS A 4 -19.78 11.57 1.72
C LYS A 4 -19.08 10.26 2.05
N GLN A 5 -18.61 9.57 1.02
CA GLN A 5 -17.78 8.39 1.16
C GLN A 5 -16.36 8.71 0.74
N TRP A 6 -15.39 8.21 1.49
CA TRP A 6 -14.00 8.15 1.05
C TRP A 6 -13.80 6.86 0.26
N ILE A 7 -13.12 6.92 -0.89
CA ILE A 7 -12.78 5.74 -1.68
C ILE A 7 -11.27 5.65 -1.76
N GLY A 8 -10.72 4.48 -1.46
CA GLY A 8 -9.29 4.24 -1.57
C GLY A 8 -8.93 2.76 -1.55
N VAL A 9 -7.64 2.49 -1.55
CA VAL A 9 -7.11 1.13 -1.58
C VAL A 9 -6.70 0.70 -0.19
N ILE A 10 -7.18 -0.46 0.25
CA ILE A 10 -6.76 -1.13 1.47
C ILE A 10 -6.41 -2.56 1.10
N GLY A 11 -5.14 -2.95 1.27
CA GLY A 11 -4.69 -4.24 0.78
C GLY A 11 -4.71 -4.28 -0.73
N ARG A 12 -5.39 -5.30 -1.25
CA ARG A 12 -5.64 -5.47 -2.68
C ARG A 12 -7.08 -5.12 -3.05
N ASN A 13 -7.77 -4.38 -2.18
CA ASN A 13 -9.18 -4.07 -2.33
C ASN A 13 -9.37 -2.57 -2.51
N VAL A 14 -10.30 -2.20 -3.39
CA VAL A 14 -10.84 -0.84 -3.45
C VAL A 14 -12.03 -0.79 -2.50
N VAL A 15 -11.99 0.10 -1.52
CA VAL A 15 -12.95 0.20 -0.42
C VAL A 15 -13.56 1.58 -0.41
N ALA A 16 -14.88 1.64 -0.23
CA ALA A 16 -15.60 2.85 0.12
C ALA A 16 -15.87 2.83 1.63
N LEU A 17 -15.44 3.88 2.33
CA LEU A 17 -15.68 4.10 3.75
C LEU A 17 -16.67 5.25 3.93
N ARG A 18 -17.59 5.11 4.88
CA ARG A 18 -18.56 6.15 5.23
C ARG A 18 -18.77 6.20 6.73
N ASP A 19 -18.90 7.42 7.24
CA ASP A 19 -19.29 7.68 8.62
C ASP A 19 -20.75 7.25 8.88
N CYS A 20 -21.01 6.67 10.05
CA CYS A 20 -22.35 6.32 10.50
C CYS A 20 -22.71 7.21 11.69
N ASP A 21 -23.42 8.31 11.41
CA ASP A 21 -23.83 9.32 12.38
C ASP A 21 -24.59 8.76 13.60
N ALA A 22 -25.10 7.53 13.52
CA ALA A 22 -25.89 6.89 14.57
C ALA A 22 -25.09 6.07 15.59
N THR A 23 -23.82 5.70 15.32
CA THR A 23 -23.14 4.65 16.10
C THR A 23 -21.64 4.85 16.35
N ASP A 24 -21.06 6.03 16.06
CA ASP A 24 -19.59 6.27 16.13
C ASP A 24 -18.81 5.15 15.41
N SER A 25 -19.38 4.67 14.30
CA SER A 25 -18.86 3.52 13.56
C SER A 25 -18.67 3.86 12.10
N VAL A 26 -17.66 3.25 11.48
CA VAL A 26 -17.38 3.41 10.06
C VAL A 26 -17.93 2.20 9.31
N LEU A 27 -18.80 2.45 8.34
CA LEU A 27 -19.26 1.42 7.41
C LEU A 27 -18.24 1.30 6.27
N TYR A 28 -17.95 0.07 5.85
CA TYR A 28 -17.13 -0.19 4.68
C TYR A 28 -17.90 -1.00 3.64
N LYS A 29 -17.62 -0.73 2.37
CA LYS A 29 -18.10 -1.50 1.22
C LYS A 29 -16.93 -1.82 0.31
N LEU A 30 -16.80 -3.09 -0.07
CA LEU A 30 -15.90 -3.48 -1.15
C LEU A 30 -16.44 -2.96 -2.48
N VAL A 31 -15.67 -2.10 -3.13
CA VAL A 31 -15.92 -1.64 -4.50
C VAL A 31 -15.30 -2.63 -5.49
N HIS A 32 -14.13 -3.20 -5.15
CA HIS A 32 -13.47 -4.26 -5.91
C HIS A 32 -12.59 -5.16 -5.01
N PRO A 33 -12.63 -6.50 -5.16
CA PRO A 33 -13.56 -7.27 -6.00
C PRO A 33 -15.01 -7.13 -5.50
N LYS A 34 -16.01 -7.34 -6.39
CA LYS A 34 -17.44 -7.18 -6.04
C LYS A 34 -17.97 -8.30 -5.13
N GLU A 35 -17.28 -9.44 -5.08
CA GLU A 35 -17.63 -10.59 -4.25
C GLU A 35 -16.34 -11.26 -3.72
N VAL A 36 -16.39 -11.81 -2.49
CA VAL A 36 -15.34 -12.49 -1.67
C VAL A 36 -14.55 -11.59 -0.69
N THR A 37 -14.33 -11.89 0.60
CA THR A 37 -14.88 -12.75 1.70
C THR A 37 -14.14 -12.38 3.02
N ASP A 38 -14.56 -12.99 4.14
CA ASP A 38 -14.08 -13.04 5.54
C ASP A 38 -12.55 -13.17 5.85
N LEU A 39 -11.64 -12.63 5.05
CA LEU A 39 -10.17 -12.68 5.32
C LEU A 39 -9.48 -11.32 5.27
N ILE A 40 -10.23 -10.24 5.50
CA ILE A 40 -9.71 -8.87 5.45
C ILE A 40 -8.65 -8.65 6.54
N ASP A 41 -8.88 -9.09 7.78
CA ASP A 41 -8.11 -8.60 8.93
C ASP A 41 -6.62 -8.94 8.94
N ALA A 42 -6.24 -10.18 8.62
CA ALA A 42 -4.84 -10.59 8.67
C ALA A 42 -4.03 -10.01 7.50
N ARG A 43 -4.58 -10.06 6.28
CA ARG A 43 -3.89 -9.58 5.07
C ARG A 43 -3.81 -8.05 5.03
N VAL A 44 -4.82 -7.37 5.57
CA VAL A 44 -4.82 -5.92 5.72
C VAL A 44 -3.75 -5.46 6.71
N ARG A 45 -3.54 -6.19 7.82
CA ARG A 45 -2.50 -5.85 8.80
C ARG A 45 -1.09 -5.88 8.21
N ASP A 46 -0.76 -6.92 7.44
CA ASP A 46 0.57 -7.04 6.83
C ASP A 46 0.78 -6.07 5.68
N TYR A 47 -0.26 -5.83 4.89
CA TYR A 47 -0.25 -4.80 3.86
C TYR A 47 -0.01 -3.42 4.47
N PHE A 48 -0.75 -3.06 5.52
CA PHE A 48 -0.56 -1.78 6.19
C PHE A 48 0.84 -1.65 6.77
N ARG A 49 1.47 -2.71 7.30
CA ARG A 49 2.86 -2.64 7.75
C ARG A 49 3.81 -2.23 6.62
N THR A 50 3.66 -2.85 5.45
CA THR A 50 4.51 -2.57 4.28
C THR A 50 4.27 -1.16 3.76
N GLU A 51 3.02 -0.82 3.41
CA GLU A 51 2.68 0.50 2.88
C GLU A 51 3.05 1.62 3.87
N CYS A 52 2.80 1.43 5.16
CA CYS A 52 3.12 2.39 6.21
C CYS A 52 4.63 2.67 6.27
N LEU A 53 5.46 1.63 6.32
CA LEU A 53 6.93 1.79 6.35
C LEU A 53 7.43 2.62 5.17
N PHE A 54 7.05 2.27 3.94
CA PHE A 54 7.52 2.97 2.75
C PHE A 54 6.93 4.38 2.62
N SER A 55 5.70 4.60 3.11
CA SER A 55 5.10 5.94 3.22
C SER A 55 5.87 6.82 4.21
N PHE A 56 6.33 6.27 5.33
CA PHE A 56 7.19 6.97 6.28
C PHE A 56 8.58 7.28 5.71
N ILE A 57 9.16 6.38 4.91
CA ILE A 57 10.39 6.70 4.17
C ILE A 57 10.16 7.90 3.25
N CYS A 58 9.03 7.92 2.53
CA CYS A 58 8.62 9.04 1.67
C CYS A 58 8.39 10.36 2.42
N SER A 59 8.01 10.30 3.71
CA SER A 59 7.69 11.47 4.53
C SER A 59 8.89 12.18 5.14
N SER A 60 10.04 11.50 5.25
CA SER A 60 11.26 12.08 5.83
C SER A 60 11.56 13.45 5.21
N ASN A 61 11.56 14.52 5.99
CA ASN A 61 11.77 15.91 5.54
C ASN A 61 10.96 16.29 4.26
N ASN A 62 9.64 16.15 4.31
CA ASN A 62 8.76 16.34 3.16
C ASN A 62 7.41 16.96 3.57
N ASN A 63 6.64 17.48 2.62
CA ASN A 63 5.28 18.00 2.87
C ASN A 63 4.20 17.01 2.41
N ILE A 64 3.01 17.10 3.01
CA ILE A 64 1.90 16.13 2.80
C ILE A 64 1.58 15.95 1.32
N ALA A 65 1.49 17.04 0.55
CA ALA A 65 1.15 16.97 -0.87
C ALA A 65 2.19 16.17 -1.68
N ARG A 66 3.49 16.41 -1.44
CA ARG A 66 4.55 15.66 -2.12
C ARG A 66 4.66 14.22 -1.61
N ILE A 67 4.34 13.96 -0.34
CA ILE A 67 4.31 12.59 0.20
C ILE A 67 3.26 11.78 -0.55
N GLN A 68 2.04 12.30 -0.67
CA GLN A 68 0.96 11.65 -1.42
C GLN A 68 1.40 11.36 -2.86
N GLN A 69 1.99 12.35 -3.55
CA GLN A 69 2.49 12.16 -4.91
C GLN A 69 3.55 11.06 -5.04
N LEU A 70 4.50 10.95 -4.11
CA LEU A 70 5.53 9.90 -4.15
C LEU A 70 4.90 8.52 -3.89
N VAL A 71 3.99 8.45 -2.93
CA VAL A 71 3.28 7.23 -2.53
C VAL A 71 2.35 6.74 -3.65
N ASP A 72 1.74 7.66 -4.41
CA ASP A 72 0.97 7.36 -5.63
C ASP A 72 1.87 6.93 -6.79
N LYS A 73 3.04 7.55 -6.96
CA LYS A 73 4.03 7.10 -7.96
C LYS A 73 4.46 5.66 -7.72
N LEU A 74 4.63 5.22 -6.48
CA LEU A 74 4.93 3.81 -6.19
C LEU A 74 3.81 2.89 -6.68
N ARG A 75 2.54 3.23 -6.38
CA ARG A 75 1.38 2.46 -6.84
C ARG A 75 1.29 2.38 -8.35
N VAL A 76 1.34 3.51 -9.03
CA VAL A 76 1.10 3.57 -10.48
C VAL A 76 2.22 2.94 -11.29
N ASN A 77 3.47 3.04 -10.85
CA ASN A 77 4.63 2.54 -11.61
C ASN A 77 5.00 1.09 -11.28
N TYR A 78 4.73 0.63 -10.05
CA TYR A 78 5.25 -0.65 -9.56
C TYR A 78 4.19 -1.54 -8.90
N GLY A 79 2.97 -1.04 -8.72
CA GLY A 79 1.87 -1.76 -8.09
C GLY A 79 1.02 -2.50 -9.10
N ASP A 80 0.36 -3.57 -8.65
CA ASP A 80 -0.58 -4.30 -9.50
C ASP A 80 -1.82 -3.45 -9.78
N LYS A 81 -2.24 -3.42 -11.04
CA LYS A 81 -3.54 -2.86 -11.42
C LYS A 81 -4.65 -3.70 -10.78
N LEU A 82 -5.48 -3.07 -9.97
CA LEU A 82 -6.63 -3.71 -9.31
C LEU A 82 -7.88 -3.61 -10.18
N ALA A 83 -8.27 -2.39 -10.55
CA ALA A 83 -9.49 -2.15 -11.31
C ALA A 83 -9.43 -0.84 -12.09
N ALA A 84 -10.24 -0.74 -13.14
CA ALA A 84 -10.65 0.53 -13.73
C ALA A 84 -12.10 0.76 -13.31
N ILE A 85 -12.36 1.82 -12.55
CA ILE A 85 -13.68 2.16 -11.99
C ILE A 85 -13.93 3.62 -12.33
N ASP A 86 -14.99 3.86 -13.09
CA ASP A 86 -15.24 5.15 -13.75
C ASP A 86 -14.01 5.56 -14.58
N ASP A 87 -13.55 6.81 -14.48
CA ASP A 87 -12.38 7.33 -15.20
C ASP A 87 -11.05 7.15 -14.42
N MET A 88 -11.05 6.36 -13.34
CA MET A 88 -9.87 6.15 -12.50
C MET A 88 -9.37 4.70 -12.56
N THR A 89 -8.05 4.55 -12.71
CA THR A 89 -7.38 3.26 -12.54
C THR A 89 -6.81 3.15 -11.14
N TRP A 90 -7.19 2.10 -10.44
CA TRP A 90 -6.77 1.81 -9.08
C TRP A 90 -5.64 0.78 -9.10
N PHE A 91 -4.59 1.06 -8.34
CA PHE A 91 -3.41 0.20 -8.21
C PHE A 91 -3.18 -0.13 -6.73
N ALA A 92 -2.77 -1.37 -6.46
CA ALA A 92 -2.30 -1.76 -5.15
C ALA A 92 -0.99 -1.02 -4.83
N PHE A 93 -0.66 -0.89 -3.55
CA PHE A 93 0.73 -0.62 -3.20
C PHE A 93 1.62 -1.81 -3.61
N PRO A 94 2.84 -1.57 -4.13
CA PRO A 94 3.73 -2.63 -4.54
C PRO A 94 4.04 -3.61 -3.40
N THR A 95 4.18 -4.90 -3.72
CA THR A 95 4.68 -5.90 -2.77
C THR A 95 6.14 -5.64 -2.42
N VAL A 96 6.63 -6.26 -1.34
CA VAL A 96 8.05 -6.18 -0.96
C VAL A 96 8.96 -6.65 -2.09
N ASP A 97 8.61 -7.74 -2.78
CA ASP A 97 9.40 -8.27 -3.89
C ASP A 97 9.39 -7.33 -5.10
N GLN A 98 8.24 -6.72 -5.40
CA GLN A 98 8.15 -5.67 -6.44
C GLN A 98 9.08 -4.52 -6.09
N LEU A 99 9.05 -4.02 -4.85
CA LEU A 99 9.94 -2.94 -4.40
C LEU A 99 11.42 -3.33 -4.43
N ALA A 100 11.74 -4.56 -4.07
CA ALA A 100 13.12 -5.08 -4.05
C ALA A 100 13.69 -5.24 -5.47
N SER A 101 12.83 -5.37 -6.48
CA SER A 101 13.23 -5.46 -7.89
C SER A 101 13.47 -4.11 -8.57
N ILE A 102 13.13 -3.00 -7.91
CA ILE A 102 13.28 -1.65 -8.48
C ILE A 102 14.76 -1.24 -8.45
N ASP A 103 15.26 -0.71 -9.57
CA ASP A 103 16.56 -0.05 -9.57
C ASP A 103 16.45 1.35 -8.91
N GLU A 104 17.40 1.68 -8.03
CA GLU A 104 17.44 2.95 -7.33
C GLU A 104 17.42 4.15 -8.30
N SER A 105 18.05 3.99 -9.47
CA SER A 105 18.09 5.01 -10.53
C SER A 105 16.69 5.43 -10.99
N GLN A 106 15.78 4.47 -11.18
CA GLN A 106 14.40 4.70 -11.62
C GLN A 106 13.62 5.52 -10.58
N LEU A 107 13.82 5.25 -9.29
CA LEU A 107 13.21 6.06 -8.23
C LEU A 107 13.80 7.48 -8.18
N ARG A 108 15.08 7.66 -8.49
CA ARG A 108 15.68 9.00 -8.57
C ARG A 108 15.09 9.80 -9.72
N GLU A 109 14.91 9.19 -10.88
CA GLU A 109 14.25 9.79 -12.05
C GLU A 109 12.79 10.17 -11.74
N LEU A 110 12.08 9.35 -10.96
CA LEU A 110 10.72 9.65 -10.49
C LEU A 110 10.66 10.73 -9.39
N GLY A 111 11.81 11.23 -8.91
CA GLY A 111 11.88 12.37 -7.99
C GLY A 111 11.84 12.00 -6.50
N PHE A 112 12.14 10.75 -6.14
CA PHE A 112 12.24 10.32 -4.73
C PHE A 112 13.49 10.89 -4.03
N GLY A 113 14.50 11.31 -4.81
CA GLY A 113 15.73 11.91 -4.30
C GLY A 113 16.52 10.93 -3.44
N TYR A 114 17.06 11.41 -2.31
CA TYR A 114 17.85 10.56 -1.40
C TYR A 114 17.06 9.39 -0.80
N ARG A 115 15.72 9.44 -0.84
CA ARG A 115 14.84 8.39 -0.29
C ARG A 115 14.86 7.11 -1.13
N ALA A 116 15.23 7.21 -2.40
CA ALA A 116 15.34 6.08 -3.33
C ALA A 116 16.17 4.93 -2.73
N GLN A 117 17.35 5.24 -2.20
CA GLN A 117 18.22 4.23 -1.61
C GLN A 117 17.58 3.53 -0.40
N TYR A 118 16.79 4.25 0.38
CA TYR A 118 16.16 3.70 1.59
C TYR A 118 15.01 2.78 1.23
N ILE A 119 14.28 3.08 0.15
CA ILE A 119 13.24 2.20 -0.38
C ILE A 119 13.85 0.88 -0.83
N VAL A 120 14.84 0.92 -1.73
CA VAL A 120 15.46 -0.30 -2.29
C VAL A 120 16.13 -1.15 -1.20
N LYS A 121 16.92 -0.53 -0.31
CA LYS A 121 17.60 -1.25 0.79
C LYS A 121 16.61 -1.88 1.78
N SER A 122 15.55 -1.14 2.15
CA SER A 122 14.53 -1.67 3.08
C SER A 122 13.77 -2.83 2.44
N ALA A 123 13.41 -2.73 1.16
CA ALA A 123 12.74 -3.79 0.43
C ALA A 123 13.61 -5.04 0.32
N ALA A 124 14.90 -4.90 0.00
CA ALA A 124 15.84 -6.03 -0.05
C ALA A 124 15.96 -6.75 1.30
N ILE A 125 16.06 -6.01 2.42
CA ILE A 125 16.12 -6.60 3.77
C ILE A 125 14.83 -7.36 4.09
N LEU A 126 13.67 -6.81 3.73
CA LEU A 126 12.38 -7.44 3.98
C LEU A 126 12.15 -8.68 3.10
N SER A 127 12.57 -8.66 1.84
CA SER A 127 12.43 -9.80 0.91
C SER A 127 13.19 -11.04 1.43
N VAL A 128 14.35 -10.84 2.08
CA VAL A 128 15.14 -11.93 2.69
C VAL A 128 14.51 -12.50 3.97
N ARG A 129 13.70 -11.70 4.69
CA ARG A 129 13.17 -12.06 6.03
C ARG A 129 11.75 -12.65 6.03
N ILE A 130 11.07 -12.74 4.88
CA ILE A 130 9.75 -13.38 4.74
C ILE A 130 9.93 -14.80 4.13
N GLY A 131 10.87 -15.58 4.66
CA GLY A 131 10.82 -17.04 4.58
C GLY A 131 10.03 -17.59 5.78
N PRO A 132 9.38 -18.77 5.68
CA PRO A 132 8.76 -19.40 6.84
C PRO A 132 9.77 -19.52 7.99
N PRO A 133 9.36 -19.38 9.26
CA PRO A 133 10.26 -19.56 10.38
C PRO A 133 10.94 -20.91 10.24
N SER A 134 12.27 -20.93 10.22
CA SER A 134 13.04 -22.16 10.30
C SER A 134 12.67 -22.84 11.61
N THR A 135 11.83 -23.88 11.52
CA THR A 135 11.58 -24.80 12.62
C THR A 135 12.84 -25.62 12.84
N THR A 136 13.78 -25.05 13.59
CA THR A 136 14.84 -25.83 14.23
C THR A 136 14.32 -26.16 15.62
N HIS A 137 13.55 -27.25 15.73
CA HIS A 137 13.48 -28.00 16.97
C HIS A 137 14.71 -28.89 16.99
N GLU A 138 15.72 -28.52 17.78
CA GLU A 138 16.77 -29.43 18.19
C GLU A 138 16.49 -29.90 19.62
N GLY A 139 16.34 -31.22 19.74
CA GLY A 139 16.88 -32.09 20.80
C GLY A 139 16.55 -31.80 22.25
#